data_AF-A0A7C5FIU1-F1
#
_entry.id   AF-A0A7C5FIU1-F1
#
_cell.length_a   1.000
_cell.length_b   1.000
_cell.length_c   1.000
_cell.angle_alpha   90.00
_cell.angle_beta   90.00
_cell.angle_gamma   90.00
#
_symmetry.space_group_name_H-M   'P 1'
#
loop_
_entity.id
_entity.type
_entity.pdbx_description
1 polymer ?
#
loop_
_entity_poly.entity_id
_entity_poly.type
_entity_poly.pdbx_seq_one_letter_code
_entity_poly.pdbx_strand_id
1 'polypeptide(L)'
;MTDIKEAMETGLALLDKGKNLDALRELSKLEPEFEGKSTDEAADLYTAISQAYYGMNPKTDENSLPYADKALEIHKKNNSKEAMMNDLLYSAFIEMDCNKSAEAEKRLDSAIKIAQELKDDEAYVELLTTKADLLAGQKRRKKEAVDTYSQAAELAKKNGNMATYFEASVGLLTMKREESDPAKVLADAMNLIDEAEKFALNIKAKKDRKSFIEDVSSVYDLASDIAMEMENVDEAMQIAGRISKILAK
;
A
#
# COMPACT_ATOMS: atom_id res chain seq x y z
N MET A 1 -26.02 -28.54 4.45
CA MET A 1 -25.44 -27.69 3.39
C MET A 1 -25.05 -26.40 4.07
N THR A 2 -23.75 -26.15 4.20
CA THR A 2 -23.26 -24.85 4.65
C THR A 2 -23.63 -23.84 3.58
N ASP A 3 -24.21 -22.72 3.96
CA ASP A 3 -24.43 -21.62 3.03
C ASP A 3 -23.05 -21.09 2.60
N ILE A 4 -22.71 -21.25 1.32
CA ILE A 4 -21.40 -20.86 0.76
C ILE A 4 -21.12 -19.39 1.05
N LYS A 5 -22.17 -18.54 1.01
CA LYS A 5 -22.03 -17.11 1.25
C LYS A 5 -21.71 -16.83 2.71
N GLU A 6 -22.43 -17.45 3.65
CA GLU A 6 -22.19 -17.30 5.09
C GLU A 6 -20.78 -17.78 5.48
N ALA A 7 -20.32 -18.87 4.88
CA ALA A 7 -18.97 -19.38 5.09
C ALA A 7 -17.90 -18.44 4.52
N MET A 8 -18.12 -17.86 3.33
CA MET A 8 -17.22 -16.87 2.74
C MET A 8 -17.11 -15.63 3.63
N GLU A 9 -18.25 -15.07 4.04
CA GLU A 9 -18.32 -13.90 4.93
C GLU A 9 -17.62 -14.16 6.27
N THR A 10 -17.78 -15.38 6.82
CA THR A 10 -17.08 -15.79 8.05
C THR A 10 -15.57 -15.83 7.85
N GLY A 11 -15.10 -16.42 6.75
CA GLY A 11 -13.68 -16.48 6.41
C GLY A 11 -13.05 -15.10 6.22
N LEU A 12 -13.73 -14.22 5.48
CA LEU A 12 -13.31 -12.83 5.27
C LEU A 12 -13.26 -12.05 6.59
N ALA A 13 -14.28 -12.19 7.45
CA ALA A 13 -14.29 -11.54 8.77
C ALA A 13 -13.19 -12.05 9.72
N LEU A 14 -12.63 -13.24 9.47
CA LEU A 14 -11.45 -13.75 10.18
C LEU A 14 -10.17 -13.14 9.62
N LEU A 15 -10.05 -12.95 8.30
CA LEU A 15 -8.93 -12.23 7.68
C LEU A 15 -8.84 -10.79 8.17
N ASP A 16 -9.95 -10.07 8.22
CA ASP A 16 -10.00 -8.69 8.73
C ASP A 16 -9.49 -8.57 10.17
N LYS A 17 -9.59 -9.67 10.94
CA LYS A 17 -9.11 -9.75 12.33
C LYS A 17 -7.66 -10.28 12.43
N GLY A 18 -6.98 -10.48 11.29
CA GLY A 18 -5.65 -11.08 11.20
C GLY A 18 -5.60 -12.56 11.63
N LYS A 19 -6.75 -13.24 11.72
CA LYS A 19 -6.83 -14.66 12.11
C LYS A 19 -6.61 -15.58 10.91
N ASN A 20 -5.44 -15.43 10.31
CA ASN A 20 -5.13 -16.00 8.99
C ASN A 20 -5.28 -17.52 8.92
N LEU A 21 -4.86 -18.25 9.96
CA LEU A 21 -5.03 -19.71 10.01
C LEU A 21 -6.50 -20.14 10.11
N ASP A 22 -7.30 -19.44 10.90
CA ASP A 22 -8.72 -19.77 11.04
C ASP A 22 -9.49 -19.39 9.77
N ALA A 23 -9.17 -18.24 9.17
CA ALA A 23 -9.70 -17.84 7.87
C ALA A 23 -9.40 -18.89 6.80
N LEU A 24 -8.13 -19.30 6.67
CA LEU A 24 -7.70 -20.32 5.72
C LEU A 24 -8.49 -21.62 5.89
N ARG A 25 -8.69 -22.07 7.14
CA ARG A 25 -9.48 -23.28 7.43
C ARG A 25 -10.92 -23.17 6.97
N GLU A 26 -11.56 -22.02 7.14
CA GLU A 26 -12.95 -21.83 6.70
C GLU A 26 -13.05 -21.68 5.17
N LEU A 27 -12.18 -20.87 4.59
CA LEU A 27 -12.17 -20.59 3.14
C LEU A 27 -11.81 -21.82 2.31
N SER A 28 -10.79 -22.60 2.71
CA SER A 28 -10.38 -23.80 1.96
C SER A 28 -11.45 -24.90 1.89
N LYS A 29 -12.45 -24.90 2.79
CA LYS A 29 -13.59 -25.82 2.69
C LYS A 29 -14.48 -25.53 1.48
N LEU A 30 -14.42 -24.31 0.96
CA LEU A 30 -15.23 -23.86 -0.17
C LEU A 30 -14.58 -24.18 -1.52
N GLU A 31 -13.28 -24.48 -1.57
CA GLU A 31 -12.56 -24.74 -2.82
C GLU A 31 -13.22 -25.78 -3.73
N PRO A 32 -13.72 -26.94 -3.24
CA PRO A 32 -14.37 -27.94 -4.10
C PRO A 32 -15.62 -27.39 -4.81
N GLU A 33 -16.32 -26.43 -4.21
CA GLU A 33 -17.50 -25.81 -4.80
C GLU A 33 -17.13 -24.84 -5.93
N PHE A 34 -15.90 -24.34 -5.97
CA PHE A 34 -15.43 -23.38 -6.98
C PHE A 34 -14.43 -23.97 -7.97
N GLU A 35 -14.08 -25.26 -7.84
CA GLU A 35 -13.13 -25.92 -8.72
C GLU A 35 -13.58 -25.88 -10.19
N GLY A 36 -12.69 -25.37 -11.06
CA GLY A 36 -12.94 -25.22 -12.49
C GLY A 36 -13.91 -24.09 -12.87
N LYS A 37 -14.48 -23.36 -11.90
CA LYS A 37 -15.34 -22.20 -12.18
C LYS A 37 -14.48 -20.98 -12.50
N SER A 38 -15.06 -20.05 -13.25
CA SER A 38 -14.45 -18.74 -13.55
C SER A 38 -15.47 -17.64 -13.25
N THR A 39 -16.08 -17.70 -12.07
CA THR A 39 -16.96 -16.65 -11.56
C THR A 39 -16.17 -15.71 -10.67
N ASP A 40 -16.65 -14.48 -10.48
CA ASP A 40 -15.97 -13.50 -9.64
C ASP A 40 -15.90 -13.99 -8.18
N GLU A 41 -16.91 -14.73 -7.69
CA GLU A 41 -16.86 -15.33 -6.35
C GLU A 41 -15.76 -16.40 -6.19
N ALA A 42 -15.40 -17.09 -7.28
CA ALA A 42 -14.27 -18.03 -7.26
C ALA A 42 -12.95 -17.27 -7.17
N ALA A 43 -12.83 -16.14 -7.88
CA ALA A 43 -11.66 -15.28 -7.80
C ALA A 43 -11.52 -14.66 -6.41
N ASP A 44 -12.62 -14.13 -5.84
CA ASP A 44 -12.66 -13.58 -4.48
C ASP A 44 -12.21 -14.61 -3.44
N LEU A 45 -12.67 -15.87 -3.57
CA LEU A 45 -12.22 -16.96 -2.70
C LEU A 45 -10.70 -17.16 -2.79
N TYR A 46 -10.17 -17.26 -4.01
CA TYR A 46 -8.74 -17.51 -4.20
C TYR A 46 -7.88 -16.32 -3.74
N THR A 47 -8.35 -15.09 -3.94
CA THR A 47 -7.72 -13.89 -3.37
C THR A 47 -7.70 -13.97 -1.85
N ALA A 48 -8.82 -14.30 -1.21
CA ALA A 48 -8.89 -14.43 0.25
C ALA A 48 -7.99 -15.55 0.81
N ILE A 49 -7.94 -16.72 0.15
CA ILE A 49 -7.03 -17.81 0.53
C ILE A 49 -5.57 -17.36 0.38
N SER A 50 -5.25 -16.65 -0.71
CA SER A 50 -3.91 -16.10 -0.91
C SER A 50 -3.51 -15.13 0.20
N GLN A 51 -4.40 -14.23 0.60
CA GLN A 51 -4.25 -13.31 1.73
C GLN A 51 -4.04 -14.06 3.05
N ALA A 52 -4.80 -15.13 3.28
CA ALA A 52 -4.62 -15.97 4.46
C ALA A 52 -3.21 -16.57 4.50
N TYR A 53 -2.73 -17.14 3.39
CA TYR A 53 -1.37 -17.70 3.32
C TYR A 53 -0.29 -16.65 3.50
N TYR A 54 -0.39 -15.52 2.80
CA TYR A 54 0.57 -14.43 2.88
C TYR A 54 0.64 -13.86 4.30
N GLY A 55 -0.50 -13.63 4.94
CA GLY A 55 -0.56 -13.16 6.33
C GLY A 55 -0.01 -14.16 7.35
N MET A 56 0.08 -15.46 7.03
CA MET A 56 0.74 -16.45 7.89
C MET A 56 2.26 -16.46 7.74
N ASN A 57 2.76 -16.28 6.52
CA ASN A 57 4.19 -16.27 6.24
C ASN A 57 4.50 -15.41 5.01
N PRO A 58 4.73 -14.09 5.17
CA PRO A 58 4.94 -13.20 4.05
C PRO A 58 6.28 -13.44 3.34
N LYS A 59 7.23 -14.16 3.96
CA LYS A 59 8.56 -14.42 3.40
C LYS A 59 8.62 -15.64 2.49
N THR A 60 7.48 -16.29 2.23
CA THR A 60 7.35 -17.35 1.23
C THR A 60 6.11 -17.11 0.38
N ASP A 61 6.21 -17.47 -0.89
CA ASP A 61 5.12 -17.35 -1.85
C ASP A 61 4.58 -18.71 -2.32
N GLU A 62 5.11 -19.81 -1.75
CA GLU A 62 4.78 -21.19 -2.15
C GLU A 62 3.28 -21.49 -2.16
N ASN A 63 2.51 -20.85 -1.26
CA ASN A 63 1.07 -21.02 -1.18
C ASN A 63 0.30 -19.77 -1.60
N SER A 64 0.74 -18.57 -1.22
CA SER A 64 -0.01 -17.34 -1.51
C SER A 64 -0.05 -17.04 -3.01
N LEU A 65 1.10 -17.04 -3.70
CA LEU A 65 1.17 -16.62 -5.09
C LEU A 65 0.39 -17.53 -6.05
N PRO A 66 0.40 -18.87 -5.91
CA PRO A 66 -0.46 -19.74 -6.72
C PRO A 66 -1.95 -19.43 -6.62
N TYR A 67 -2.45 -19.05 -5.44
CA TYR A 67 -3.86 -18.64 -5.30
C TYR A 67 -4.13 -17.25 -5.87
N ALA A 68 -3.20 -16.31 -5.73
CA ALA A 68 -3.32 -15.00 -6.37
C ALA A 68 -3.32 -15.12 -7.90
N ASP A 69 -2.46 -15.97 -8.46
CA ASP A 69 -2.41 -16.24 -9.90
C ASP A 69 -3.70 -16.91 -10.41
N LYS A 70 -4.31 -17.81 -9.62
CA LYS A 70 -5.63 -18.37 -9.95
C LYS A 70 -6.72 -17.30 -10.04
N ALA A 71 -6.76 -16.36 -9.09
CA ALA A 71 -7.71 -15.24 -9.12
C ALA A 71 -7.48 -14.37 -10.36
N LEU A 72 -6.22 -14.00 -10.63
CA LEU A 72 -5.83 -13.24 -11.83
C LEU A 72 -6.24 -13.94 -13.13
N GLU A 73 -6.07 -15.25 -13.24
CA GLU A 73 -6.50 -16.00 -14.41
C GLU A 73 -8.02 -15.95 -14.62
N ILE A 74 -8.81 -15.98 -13.54
CA ILE A 74 -10.26 -15.85 -13.61
C ILE A 74 -10.65 -14.44 -14.04
N HIS A 75 -10.13 -13.41 -13.38
CA HIS A 75 -10.41 -12.02 -13.76
C HIS A 75 -9.97 -11.70 -15.20
N LYS A 76 -8.87 -12.32 -15.66
CA LYS A 76 -8.44 -12.25 -17.06
C LYS A 76 -9.43 -12.90 -18.03
N LYS A 77 -9.99 -14.08 -17.69
CA LYS A 77 -11.03 -14.73 -18.50
C LYS A 77 -12.31 -13.90 -18.54
N ASN A 78 -12.64 -13.23 -17.42
CA ASN A 78 -13.81 -12.38 -17.29
C ASN A 78 -13.61 -10.97 -17.87
N ASN A 79 -12.37 -10.63 -18.27
CA ASN A 79 -11.98 -9.30 -18.74
C ASN A 79 -12.27 -8.19 -17.70
N SER A 80 -12.16 -8.54 -16.42
CA SER A 80 -12.36 -7.66 -15.27
C SER A 80 -11.08 -6.86 -14.99
N LYS A 81 -10.82 -5.82 -15.81
CA LYS A 81 -9.55 -5.07 -15.78
C LYS A 81 -9.18 -4.51 -14.41
N GLU A 82 -10.13 -3.89 -13.71
CA GLU A 82 -9.89 -3.34 -12.37
C GLU A 82 -9.47 -4.43 -11.39
N ALA A 83 -10.15 -5.58 -11.41
CA ALA A 83 -9.81 -6.72 -10.57
C ALA A 83 -8.43 -7.31 -10.94
N MET A 84 -8.10 -7.41 -12.24
CA MET A 84 -6.78 -7.84 -12.70
C MET A 84 -5.66 -6.91 -12.20
N MET A 85 -5.90 -5.59 -12.20
CA MET A 85 -4.95 -4.61 -11.68
C MET A 85 -4.68 -4.84 -10.18
N ASN A 86 -5.74 -5.07 -9.40
CA ASN A 86 -5.64 -5.37 -7.97
C ASN A 86 -4.90 -6.70 -7.71
N ASP A 87 -5.19 -7.75 -8.47
CA ASP A 87 -4.48 -9.04 -8.33
C ASP A 87 -2.99 -8.92 -8.65
N LEU A 88 -2.64 -8.13 -9.66
CA LEU A 88 -1.27 -7.88 -10.07
C LEU A 88 -0.51 -7.09 -9.00
N LEU A 89 -1.12 -6.03 -8.46
CA LEU A 89 -0.55 -5.27 -7.35
C LEU A 89 -0.34 -6.16 -6.12
N TYR A 90 -1.35 -6.95 -5.76
CA TYR A 90 -1.30 -7.84 -4.62
C TYR A 90 -0.20 -8.91 -4.76
N SER A 91 -0.09 -9.51 -5.95
CA SER A 91 0.97 -10.46 -6.26
C SER A 91 2.36 -9.80 -6.26
N ALA A 92 2.48 -8.54 -6.69
CA ALA A 92 3.73 -7.79 -6.61
C ALA A 92 4.17 -7.59 -5.15
N PHE A 93 3.26 -7.32 -4.22
CA PHE A 93 3.59 -7.25 -2.79
C PHE A 93 4.12 -8.58 -2.24
N ILE A 94 3.48 -9.70 -2.58
CA ILE A 94 3.96 -11.04 -2.20
C ILE A 94 5.40 -11.25 -2.72
N GLU A 95 5.64 -10.94 -3.99
CA GLU A 95 6.94 -11.10 -4.63
C GLU A 95 8.00 -10.16 -4.04
N MET A 96 7.65 -8.91 -3.72
CA MET A 96 8.52 -7.96 -3.03
C MET A 96 9.01 -8.52 -1.69
N ASP A 97 8.10 -9.03 -0.88
CA ASP A 97 8.44 -9.60 0.44
C ASP A 97 9.27 -10.88 0.36
N CYS A 98 9.14 -11.61 -0.73
CA CYS A 98 9.94 -12.79 -1.06
C CYS A 98 11.26 -12.47 -1.76
N ASN A 99 11.64 -11.18 -1.88
CA ASN A 99 12.83 -10.70 -2.58
C ASN A 99 12.86 -11.08 -4.09
N LYS A 100 11.70 -11.21 -4.72
CA LYS A 100 11.52 -11.49 -6.16
C LYS A 100 11.26 -10.18 -6.91
N SER A 101 12.22 -9.26 -6.82
CA SER A 101 12.06 -7.88 -7.31
C SER A 101 11.78 -7.78 -8.82
N ALA A 102 12.33 -8.69 -9.63
CA ALA A 102 12.15 -8.64 -11.08
C ALA A 102 10.75 -9.10 -11.52
N GLU A 103 10.19 -10.06 -10.79
CA GLU A 103 8.83 -10.55 -10.97
C GLU A 103 7.82 -9.48 -10.51
N ALA A 104 8.04 -8.92 -9.32
CA ALA A 104 7.21 -7.85 -8.78
C ALA A 104 7.14 -6.64 -9.73
N GLU A 105 8.29 -6.22 -10.30
CA GLU A 105 8.33 -5.12 -11.26
C GLU A 105 7.50 -5.41 -12.51
N LYS A 106 7.55 -6.62 -13.05
CA LYS A 106 6.73 -7.00 -14.22
C LYS A 106 5.24 -6.96 -13.92
N ARG A 107 4.83 -7.34 -12.70
CA ARG A 107 3.43 -7.27 -12.28
C ARG A 107 2.98 -5.84 -12.10
N LEU A 108 3.79 -4.99 -11.45
CA LEU A 108 3.53 -3.56 -11.33
C LEU A 108 3.43 -2.89 -12.70
N ASP A 109 4.34 -3.17 -13.62
CA ASP A 109 4.28 -2.63 -14.99
C ASP A 109 2.99 -3.02 -15.72
N SER A 110 2.52 -4.25 -15.49
CA SER A 110 1.25 -4.73 -16.05
C SER A 110 0.05 -4.02 -15.41
N ALA A 111 0.04 -3.85 -14.08
CA ALA A 111 -0.99 -3.11 -13.36
C ALA A 111 -1.05 -1.64 -13.79
N ILE A 112 0.12 -0.99 -13.89
CA ILE A 112 0.27 0.41 -14.33
C ILE A 112 -0.34 0.59 -15.73
N LYS A 113 -0.05 -0.34 -16.64
CA LYS A 113 -0.64 -0.29 -17.99
C LYS A 113 -2.16 -0.40 -17.94
N ILE A 114 -2.71 -1.24 -17.07
CA ILE A 114 -4.17 -1.34 -16.91
C ILE A 114 -4.76 -0.04 -16.36
N ALA A 115 -4.17 0.54 -15.31
CA ALA A 115 -4.61 1.84 -14.77
C ALA A 115 -4.65 2.93 -15.86
N GLN A 116 -3.63 2.99 -16.71
CA GLN A 116 -3.58 3.90 -17.85
C GLN A 116 -4.68 3.63 -18.88
N GLU A 117 -4.95 2.36 -19.19
CA GLU A 117 -6.03 1.97 -20.12
C GLU A 117 -7.42 2.33 -19.56
N LEU A 118 -7.60 2.22 -18.23
CA LEU A 118 -8.82 2.61 -17.52
C LEU A 118 -8.94 4.13 -17.33
N LYS A 119 -7.83 4.88 -17.50
CA LYS A 119 -7.70 6.29 -17.12
C LYS A 119 -8.00 6.50 -15.63
N ASP A 120 -7.59 5.52 -14.83
CA ASP A 120 -7.67 5.58 -13.38
C ASP A 120 -6.42 6.29 -12.86
N ASP A 121 -6.54 7.62 -12.76
CA ASP A 121 -5.45 8.47 -12.31
C ASP A 121 -5.08 8.21 -10.84
N GLU A 122 -6.01 7.72 -10.02
CA GLU A 122 -5.79 7.41 -8.61
C GLU A 122 -4.96 6.12 -8.48
N ALA A 123 -5.42 5.03 -9.10
CA ALA A 123 -4.64 3.79 -9.12
C ALA A 123 -3.29 3.96 -9.80
N TYR A 124 -3.21 4.79 -10.85
CA TYR A 124 -1.94 5.04 -11.54
C TYR A 124 -0.88 5.65 -10.61
N VAL A 125 -1.24 6.65 -9.79
CA VAL A 125 -0.27 7.27 -8.88
C VAL A 125 0.12 6.35 -7.73
N GLU A 126 -0.81 5.56 -7.19
CA GLU A 126 -0.53 4.56 -6.16
C GLU A 126 0.46 3.50 -6.66
N LEU A 127 0.22 2.96 -7.86
CA LEU A 127 1.11 1.98 -8.47
C LEU A 127 2.51 2.55 -8.78
N LEU A 128 2.62 3.84 -9.11
CA LEU A 128 3.92 4.50 -9.25
C LEU A 128 4.65 4.60 -7.91
N THR A 129 3.95 4.94 -6.83
CA THR A 129 4.52 4.97 -5.48
C THR A 129 5.04 3.59 -5.07
N THR A 130 4.23 2.53 -5.23
CA THR A 130 4.67 1.16 -4.94
C THR A 130 5.86 0.72 -5.81
N LYS A 131 5.88 1.12 -7.09
CA LYS A 131 7.05 0.86 -7.94
C LYS A 131 8.28 1.60 -7.42
N ALA A 132 8.14 2.83 -6.97
CA ALA A 132 9.24 3.59 -6.40
C ALA A 132 9.80 2.93 -5.12
N ASP A 133 8.95 2.37 -4.25
CA ASP A 133 9.39 1.56 -3.10
C ASP A 133 10.25 0.36 -3.52
N LEU A 134 9.77 -0.41 -4.51
CA LEU A 134 10.51 -1.54 -5.06
C LEU A 134 11.88 -1.13 -5.62
N LEU A 135 11.95 0.03 -6.27
CA LEU A 135 13.20 0.58 -6.83
C LEU A 135 14.13 1.10 -5.73
N ALA A 136 13.59 1.71 -4.68
CA ALA A 136 14.35 2.25 -3.55
C ALA A 136 15.13 1.16 -2.81
N GLY A 137 14.54 -0.05 -2.68
CA GLY A 137 15.22 -1.23 -2.14
C GLY A 137 16.41 -1.71 -2.97
N GLN A 138 16.57 -1.24 -4.20
CA GLN A 138 17.64 -1.65 -5.11
C GLN A 138 18.71 -0.57 -5.22
N LYS A 139 19.86 -0.78 -4.56
CA LYS A 139 20.97 0.22 -4.47
C LYS A 139 21.39 0.85 -5.81
N ARG A 140 21.31 0.12 -6.93
CA ARG A 140 21.70 0.63 -8.26
C ARG A 140 20.62 1.47 -8.94
N ARG A 141 19.40 1.49 -8.41
CA ARG A 141 18.20 2.10 -9.00
C ARG A 141 17.62 3.22 -8.14
N LYS A 142 18.37 3.69 -7.13
CA LYS A 142 17.96 4.82 -6.27
C LYS A 142 17.53 6.05 -7.07
N LYS A 143 18.25 6.38 -8.15
CA LYS A 143 17.89 7.49 -9.02
C LYS A 143 16.52 7.28 -9.69
N GLU A 144 16.27 6.09 -10.22
CA GLU A 144 14.97 5.74 -10.81
C GLU A 144 13.85 5.81 -9.76
N ALA A 145 14.11 5.38 -8.52
CA ALA A 145 13.17 5.51 -7.41
C ALA A 145 12.83 6.97 -7.12
N VAL A 146 13.83 7.85 -7.01
CA VAL A 146 13.64 9.29 -6.79
C VAL A 146 12.85 9.93 -7.94
N ASP A 147 13.17 9.62 -9.18
CA ASP A 147 12.46 10.13 -10.35
C ASP A 147 10.98 9.65 -10.34
N THR A 148 10.75 8.38 -9.98
CA THR A 148 9.40 7.77 -9.92
C THR A 148 8.57 8.36 -8.79
N TYR A 149 9.12 8.49 -7.57
CA TYR A 149 8.41 9.15 -6.48
C TYR A 149 8.11 10.62 -6.79
N SER A 150 9.03 11.34 -7.44
CA SER A 150 8.81 12.74 -7.82
C SER A 150 7.63 12.85 -8.77
N GLN A 151 7.57 11.99 -9.78
CA GLN A 151 6.44 11.90 -10.69
C GLN A 151 5.13 11.57 -9.95
N ALA A 152 5.13 10.58 -9.06
CA ALA A 152 3.96 10.17 -8.28
C ALA A 152 3.44 11.33 -7.40
N ALA A 153 4.34 12.00 -6.67
CA ALA A 153 4.00 13.13 -5.81
C ALA A 153 3.43 14.32 -6.61
N GLU A 154 4.03 14.68 -7.74
CA GLU A 154 3.54 15.77 -8.60
C GLU A 154 2.13 15.47 -9.15
N LEU A 155 1.91 14.25 -9.64
CA LEU A 155 0.61 13.84 -10.17
C LEU A 155 -0.45 13.75 -9.07
N ALA A 156 -0.14 13.13 -7.93
CA ALA A 156 -1.04 13.00 -6.80
C ALA A 156 -1.47 14.38 -6.27
N LYS A 157 -0.52 15.32 -6.12
CA LYS A 157 -0.82 16.70 -5.73
C LYS A 157 -1.72 17.41 -6.74
N LYS A 158 -1.46 17.25 -8.04
CA LYS A 158 -2.28 17.84 -9.11
C LYS A 158 -3.71 17.30 -9.13
N ASN A 159 -3.86 16.01 -8.85
CA ASN A 159 -5.14 15.31 -8.88
C ASN A 159 -5.92 15.42 -7.56
N GLY A 160 -5.30 15.99 -6.51
CA GLY A 160 -5.90 16.12 -5.18
C GLY A 160 -5.87 14.85 -4.34
N ASN A 161 -5.14 13.81 -4.78
CA ASN A 161 -4.86 12.62 -3.97
C ASN A 161 -3.78 12.96 -2.95
N MET A 162 -4.21 13.52 -1.82
CA MET A 162 -3.27 14.01 -0.80
C MET A 162 -2.58 12.87 -0.06
N ALA A 163 -3.24 11.73 0.17
CA ALA A 163 -2.64 10.59 0.86
C ALA A 163 -1.40 10.09 0.10
N THR A 164 -1.55 9.76 -1.19
CA THR A 164 -0.44 9.31 -2.04
C THR A 164 0.60 10.42 -2.25
N TYR A 165 0.20 11.70 -2.28
CA TYR A 165 1.16 12.81 -2.32
C TYR A 165 2.10 12.81 -1.11
N PHE A 166 1.55 12.67 0.11
CA PHE A 166 2.35 12.63 1.33
C PHE A 166 3.22 11.38 1.40
N GLU A 167 2.66 10.21 1.05
CA GLU A 167 3.39 8.95 0.99
C GLU A 167 4.60 9.01 0.04
N ALA A 168 4.39 9.41 -1.22
CA ALA A 168 5.46 9.55 -2.19
C ALA A 168 6.50 10.61 -1.76
N SER A 169 6.06 11.68 -1.09
CA SER A 169 6.97 12.70 -0.55
C SER A 169 7.82 12.18 0.60
N VAL A 170 7.28 11.31 1.47
CA VAL A 170 8.05 10.60 2.51
C VAL A 170 9.09 9.68 1.87
N GLY A 171 8.72 8.96 0.81
CA GLY A 171 9.65 8.15 0.01
C GLY A 171 10.82 8.99 -0.52
N LEU A 172 10.55 10.16 -1.11
CA LEU A 172 11.58 11.10 -1.58
C LEU A 172 12.50 11.58 -0.47
N LEU A 173 11.95 12.00 0.67
CA LEU A 173 12.73 12.52 1.78
C LEU A 173 13.60 11.42 2.40
N THR A 174 13.07 10.20 2.49
CA THR A 174 13.83 9.02 2.91
C THR A 174 15.03 8.76 1.99
N MET A 175 14.84 8.84 0.68
CA MET A 175 15.94 8.71 -0.28
C MET A 175 16.97 9.84 -0.15
N LYS A 176 16.52 11.08 0.10
CA LYS A 176 17.42 12.23 0.30
C LYS A 176 18.20 12.16 1.61
N ARG A 177 17.62 11.60 2.67
CA ARG A 177 18.23 11.44 4.01
C ARG A 177 19.59 10.75 3.93
N GLU A 178 19.76 9.81 3.02
CA GLU A 178 21.00 9.06 2.87
C GLU A 178 22.14 9.85 2.19
N GLU A 179 21.84 10.96 1.51
CA GLU A 179 22.79 11.69 0.65
C GLU A 179 22.90 13.19 0.99
N SER A 180 22.09 13.68 1.93
CA SER A 180 21.93 15.10 2.23
C SER A 180 22.22 15.45 3.69
N ASP A 181 22.36 16.75 3.95
CA ASP A 181 22.42 17.31 5.30
C ASP A 181 21.11 17.04 6.06
N PRO A 182 21.14 16.30 7.19
CA PRO A 182 19.95 15.95 7.97
C PRO A 182 19.09 17.16 8.35
N ALA A 183 19.70 18.32 8.61
CA ALA A 183 18.96 19.54 8.95
C ALA A 183 18.09 20.04 7.80
N LYS A 184 18.53 19.86 6.56
CA LYS A 184 17.73 20.23 5.38
C LYS A 184 16.58 19.27 5.15
N VAL A 185 16.83 17.97 5.32
CA VAL A 185 15.78 16.95 5.17
C VAL A 185 14.72 17.10 6.25
N LEU A 186 15.13 17.43 7.49
CA LEU A 186 14.20 17.78 8.58
C LEU A 186 13.36 19.01 8.23
N ALA A 187 13.97 20.07 7.71
CA ALA A 187 13.23 21.27 7.30
C ALA A 187 12.19 20.96 6.21
N ASP A 188 12.54 20.15 5.20
CA ASP A 188 11.61 19.71 4.16
C ASP A 188 10.48 18.85 4.75
N ALA A 189 10.78 17.93 5.68
CA ALA A 189 9.78 17.12 6.37
C ALA A 189 8.83 17.99 7.21
N MET A 190 9.35 19.00 7.91
CA MET A 190 8.54 19.94 8.69
C MET A 190 7.60 20.78 7.82
N ASN A 191 8.06 21.23 6.64
CA ASN A 191 7.19 21.88 5.66
C ASN A 191 6.05 20.94 5.21
N LEU A 192 6.35 19.66 5.02
CA LEU A 192 5.36 18.66 4.63
C LEU A 192 4.32 18.44 5.76
N ILE A 193 4.74 18.42 7.03
CA ILE A 193 3.82 18.39 8.17
C ILE A 193 2.90 19.63 8.16
N ASP A 194 3.46 20.82 7.94
CA ASP A 194 2.67 22.06 7.90
C ASP A 194 1.61 22.03 6.77
N GLU A 195 1.96 21.48 5.61
CA GLU A 195 1.01 21.24 4.52
C GLU A 195 -0.09 20.25 4.91
N ALA A 196 0.27 19.13 5.55
CA ALA A 196 -0.68 18.12 6.03
C ALA A 196 -1.65 18.69 7.06
N GLU A 197 -1.15 19.42 8.06
CA GLU A 197 -1.99 20.05 9.08
C GLU A 197 -2.93 21.10 8.47
N LYS A 198 -2.43 21.91 7.53
CA LYS A 198 -3.26 22.88 6.82
C LYS A 198 -4.39 22.19 6.05
N PHE A 199 -4.11 21.07 5.40
CA PHE A 199 -5.14 20.29 4.72
C PHE A 199 -6.15 19.71 5.73
N ALA A 200 -5.66 19.09 6.81
CA ALA A 200 -6.49 18.50 7.86
C ALA A 200 -7.47 19.49 8.50
N LEU A 201 -7.06 20.76 8.69
CA LEU A 201 -7.93 21.82 9.21
C LEU A 201 -9.12 22.15 8.29
N ASN A 202 -9.00 21.89 6.99
CA ASN A 202 -10.10 22.07 6.04
C ASN A 202 -11.08 20.89 6.04
N ILE A 203 -10.72 19.76 6.65
CA ILE A 203 -11.61 18.61 6.81
C ILE A 203 -12.59 18.90 7.95
N LYS A 204 -13.87 18.99 7.61
CA LYS A 204 -14.95 19.37 8.55
C LYS A 204 -15.27 18.27 9.56
N ALA A 205 -15.36 17.03 9.08
CA ALA A 205 -15.72 15.91 9.93
C ALA A 205 -14.50 15.49 10.76
N LYS A 206 -14.64 15.46 12.08
CA LYS A 206 -13.56 15.07 12.99
C LYS A 206 -13.05 13.65 12.72
N LYS A 207 -13.95 12.73 12.36
CA LYS A 207 -13.60 11.34 12.01
C LYS A 207 -12.69 11.30 10.77
N ASP A 208 -13.06 12.00 9.71
CA ASP A 208 -12.31 12.03 8.45
C ASP A 208 -10.98 12.75 8.62
N ARG A 209 -10.95 13.83 9.42
CA ARG A 209 -9.69 14.50 9.80
C ARG A 209 -8.76 13.55 10.53
N LYS A 210 -9.30 12.77 11.46
CA LYS A 210 -8.54 11.78 12.20
C LYS A 210 -7.97 10.72 11.26
N SER A 211 -8.80 10.15 10.38
CA SER A 211 -8.37 9.17 9.37
C SER A 211 -7.24 9.74 8.52
N PHE A 212 -7.41 10.93 7.97
CA PHE A 212 -6.38 11.57 7.15
C PHE A 212 -5.06 11.78 7.91
N ILE A 213 -5.11 12.21 9.17
CA ILE A 213 -3.89 12.37 9.99
C ILE A 213 -3.23 11.02 10.30
N GLU A 214 -4.00 9.95 10.48
CA GLU A 214 -3.49 8.59 10.61
C GLU A 214 -2.82 8.13 9.30
N ASP A 215 -3.43 8.41 8.14
CA ASP A 215 -2.89 8.04 6.82
C ASP A 215 -1.55 8.73 6.51
N VAL A 216 -1.36 9.97 6.99
CA VAL A 216 -0.13 10.76 6.73
C VAL A 216 0.83 10.79 7.92
N SER A 217 0.65 9.92 8.93
CA SER A 217 1.46 9.93 10.16
C SER A 217 2.94 9.66 9.89
N SER A 218 3.25 8.93 8.82
CA SER A 218 4.62 8.61 8.38
C SER A 218 5.49 9.86 8.15
N VAL A 219 4.88 11.01 7.81
CA VAL A 219 5.59 12.29 7.70
C VAL A 219 6.13 12.75 9.07
N TYR A 220 5.33 12.58 10.12
CA TYR A 220 5.68 12.94 11.49
C TYR A 220 6.74 11.99 12.04
N ASP A 221 6.59 10.69 11.77
CA ASP A 221 7.54 9.66 12.19
C ASP A 221 8.91 9.92 11.56
N LEU A 222 8.97 10.17 10.24
CA LEU A 222 10.20 10.52 9.54
C LEU A 222 10.88 11.76 10.13
N ALA A 223 10.12 12.84 10.36
CA ALA A 223 10.67 14.08 10.91
C ALA A 223 11.19 13.86 12.35
N SER A 224 10.44 13.12 13.18
CA SER A 224 10.84 12.77 14.54
C SER A 224 12.13 11.94 14.55
N ASP A 225 12.23 10.94 13.66
CA ASP A 225 13.41 10.09 13.56
C ASP A 225 14.66 10.88 13.14
N ILE A 226 14.52 11.81 12.18
CA ILE A 226 15.64 12.67 11.77
C ILE A 226 16.07 13.58 12.92
N ALA A 227 15.12 14.19 13.65
CA ALA A 227 15.44 15.02 14.81
C ALA A 227 16.17 14.22 15.91
N MET A 228 15.75 12.97 16.14
CA MET A 228 16.43 12.06 17.08
C MET A 228 17.86 11.71 16.64
N GLU A 229 18.08 11.46 15.33
CA GLU A 229 19.44 11.25 14.78
C GLU A 229 20.34 12.46 14.92
N MET A 230 19.75 13.66 14.90
CA MET A 230 20.44 14.92 15.16
C MET A 230 20.63 15.20 16.67
N GLU A 231 20.28 14.25 17.54
CA GLU A 231 20.29 14.38 19.00
C GLU A 231 19.40 15.51 19.54
N ASN A 232 18.44 15.99 18.73
CA ASN A 232 17.48 17.03 19.11
C ASN A 232 16.19 16.41 19.68
N VAL A 233 16.30 15.85 20.88
CA VAL A 233 15.19 15.14 21.55
C VAL A 233 13.99 16.06 21.80
N ASP A 234 14.23 17.33 22.11
CA ASP A 234 13.16 18.30 22.36
C ASP A 234 12.31 18.55 21.10
N GLU A 235 12.95 18.65 19.93
CA GLU A 235 12.26 18.80 18.65
C GLU A 235 11.49 17.54 18.27
N ALA A 236 12.07 16.35 18.45
CA ALA A 236 11.38 15.08 18.22
C ALA A 236 10.11 14.97 19.08
N MET A 237 10.19 15.31 20.37
CA MET A 237 9.03 15.35 21.27
C MET A 237 7.97 16.37 20.85
N GLN A 238 8.40 17.54 20.34
CA GLN A 238 7.47 18.55 19.84
C GLN A 238 6.73 18.05 18.60
N ILE A 239 7.42 17.39 17.66
CA ILE A 239 6.87 16.79 16.44
C ILE A 239 5.83 15.72 16.80
N ALA A 240 6.18 14.76 17.66
CA ALA A 240 5.26 13.71 18.10
C ALA A 240 3.99 14.28 18.78
N GLY A 241 4.13 15.41 19.49
CA GLY A 241 3.01 16.11 20.11
C GLY A 241 2.08 16.84 19.12
N ARG A 242 2.48 17.05 17.86
CA ARG A 242 1.69 17.79 16.87
C ARG A 242 0.39 17.07 16.49
N ILE A 243 0.43 15.74 16.31
CA ILE A 243 -0.75 14.91 16.00
C ILE A 243 -1.86 15.13 17.03
N SER A 244 -1.52 15.08 18.32
CA SER A 244 -2.50 15.31 19.39
C SER A 244 -3.08 16.73 19.35
N LYS A 245 -2.27 17.74 19.03
CA LYS A 245 -2.71 19.14 18.95
C LYS A 245 -3.65 19.38 17.77
N ILE A 246 -3.39 18.78 16.61
CA ILE A 246 -4.24 18.97 15.42
C ILE A 246 -5.59 18.26 15.57
N LEU A 247 -5.62 17.09 16.21
CA LEU A 247 -6.86 16.33 16.47
C LEU A 247 -7.74 16.94 17.58
N ALA A 248 -7.18 17.86 18.38
CA ALA A 248 -7.90 18.59 19.41
C ALA A 248 -8.59 19.87 18.89
N LYS A 249 -8.20 20.37 17.71
CA LYS A 249 -8.88 21.46 16.99
C LYS A 249 -10.11 20.92 16.24
#